data_AF-A0A5N7CPD5-F1
#
_entry.id   AF-A0A5N7CPD5-F1
#
_cell.length_a   1.000
_cell.length_b   1.000
_cell.length_c   1.000
_cell.angle_alpha   90.00
_cell.angle_beta   90.00
_cell.angle_gamma   90.00
#
_symmetry.space_group_name_H-M   'P 1'
#
loop_
_entity.id
_entity.type
_entity.pdbx_description
1 polymer ?
#
loop_
_entity_poly.entity_id
_entity_poly.type
_entity_poly.pdbx_seq_one_letter_code
_entity_poly.pdbx_strand_id
1 'polypeptide(L)'
;MVGDRFPKLAVLIDADNARPCIQFAYTHGKNMTDSAIIIDAIDLLYSSRYNGFCLDLSDSDFTRLAACIRESGLIMYRFGEYKTPKPFITACDKFIYTENLVHFDKLVPHADSKDCYLASQLQTTVEAVSDNNSWERLSIVGHPLTKNYPDFDSHSYGYHKLSDLITASSLFKTACRSLREGLPTEIVMHDKRRMPKSSAK
;
A
#
# COMPACT_ATOMS: atom_id res chain seq x y z
N MET A 1 6.66 3.94 -30.94
CA MET A 1 6.68 5.12 -30.05
C MET A 1 6.43 4.61 -28.63
N VAL A 2 7.49 4.30 -27.89
CA VAL A 2 7.40 3.85 -26.49
C VAL A 2 7.35 5.12 -25.64
N GLY A 3 6.14 5.63 -25.41
CA GLY A 3 5.92 6.80 -24.56
C GLY A 3 6.22 6.48 -23.10
N ASP A 4 6.82 7.45 -22.41
CA ASP A 4 7.25 7.43 -21.00
C ASP A 4 6.36 6.57 -20.10
N ARG A 5 6.91 5.44 -19.61
CA ARG A 5 6.26 4.53 -18.65
C ARG A 5 6.53 4.89 -17.19
N PHE A 6 6.64 6.18 -16.90
CA PHE A 6 6.64 6.66 -15.52
C PHE A 6 5.31 7.39 -15.28
N PRO A 7 4.52 6.99 -14.27
CA PRO A 7 3.32 7.75 -13.93
C PRO A 7 3.76 9.18 -13.60
N LYS A 8 3.24 10.16 -14.34
CA LYS A 8 3.40 11.56 -13.96
C LYS A 8 2.57 11.75 -12.69
N LEU A 9 3.27 11.77 -11.56
CA LEU A 9 2.68 11.92 -10.25
C LEU A 9 2.69 13.40 -9.86
N ALA A 10 1.51 13.95 -9.58
CA ALA A 10 1.43 15.24 -8.91
C ALA A 10 1.68 15.02 -7.43
N VAL A 11 2.72 15.66 -6.91
CA VAL A 11 3.12 15.57 -5.50
C VAL A 11 2.66 16.87 -4.84
N LEU A 12 1.65 16.77 -3.98
CA LEU A 12 1.22 17.88 -3.12
C LEU A 12 1.78 17.61 -1.72
N ILE A 13 2.78 18.40 -1.35
CA ILE A 13 3.44 18.35 -0.04
C ILE A 13 3.50 19.80 0.45
N ASP A 14 3.26 20.00 1.75
CA ASP A 14 3.47 21.26 2.46
C ASP A 14 4.97 21.57 2.73
N ALA A 15 5.90 20.73 2.26
CA ALA A 15 7.33 20.85 2.60
C ALA A 15 8.26 20.98 1.38
N ASP A 16 9.03 22.07 1.41
CA ASP A 16 10.36 22.41 0.86
C ASP A 16 10.78 22.05 -0.57
N ASN A 17 10.04 21.28 -1.38
CA ASN A 17 10.44 21.07 -2.79
C ASN A 17 9.32 20.78 -3.80
N ALA A 18 8.06 20.83 -3.38
CA ALA A 18 6.93 21.04 -4.29
C ALA A 18 6.67 22.55 -4.37
N ARG A 19 6.06 23.05 -5.46
CA ARG A 19 5.80 24.49 -5.66
C ARG A 19 5.35 25.14 -4.36
N PRO A 20 6.14 26.05 -3.76
CA PRO A 20 5.79 26.59 -2.46
C PRO A 20 4.51 27.41 -2.58
N CYS A 21 3.42 26.93 -1.98
CA CYS A 21 2.17 27.65 -1.87
C CYS A 21 2.17 28.40 -0.53
N ILE A 22 2.93 29.50 -0.46
CA ILE A 22 2.94 30.35 0.74
C ILE A 22 1.67 31.20 0.72
N GLN A 23 0.69 30.85 1.56
CA GLN A 23 -0.52 31.64 1.73
C GLN A 23 -0.50 32.37 3.09
N PHE A 24 -0.37 33.70 3.06
CA PHE A 24 -0.43 34.51 4.28
C PHE A 24 -1.86 34.53 4.83
N ALA A 25 -2.03 34.11 6.08
CA ALA A 25 -3.31 34.18 6.77
C ALA A 25 -3.66 35.64 7.10
N TYR A 26 -4.63 36.22 6.37
CA TYR A 26 -5.11 37.59 6.62
C TYR A 26 -6.14 37.70 7.76
N THR A 27 -6.67 36.56 8.26
CA THR A 27 -7.58 36.50 9.42
C THR A 27 -7.32 35.21 10.20
N HIS A 28 -7.13 35.30 11.52
CA HIS A 28 -6.93 34.12 12.38
C HIS A 28 -8.15 33.18 12.33
N GLY A 29 -7.89 31.87 12.21
CA GLY A 29 -8.90 30.81 12.34
C GLY A 29 -9.60 30.35 11.06
N LYS A 30 -9.07 30.67 9.87
CA LYS A 30 -9.58 30.12 8.59
C LYS A 30 -8.56 29.15 7.99
N ASN A 31 -9.02 27.96 7.59
CA ASN A 31 -8.28 26.92 6.87
C ASN A 31 -7.98 27.33 5.42
N MET A 32 -7.22 28.42 5.27
CA MET A 32 -6.87 28.97 3.95
C MET A 32 -5.93 28.02 3.20
N THR A 33 -4.92 27.49 3.89
CA THR A 33 -3.96 26.52 3.32
C THR A 33 -4.65 25.30 2.75
N ASP A 34 -5.59 24.70 3.50
CA ASP A 34 -6.36 23.53 3.05
C ASP A 34 -7.16 23.83 1.79
N SER A 35 -7.76 25.03 1.73
CA SER A 35 -8.54 25.46 0.57
C SER A 35 -7.64 25.65 -0.66
N ALA A 36 -6.45 26.23 -0.50
CA ALA A 36 -5.49 26.37 -1.60
C ALA A 36 -4.98 25.02 -2.11
N ILE A 37 -4.61 24.11 -1.20
CA ILE A 37 -4.21 22.73 -1.52
C ILE A 37 -5.32 22.02 -2.32
N ILE A 38 -6.58 22.15 -1.89
CA ILE A 38 -7.72 21.54 -2.59
C ILE A 38 -7.90 22.15 -3.98
N ILE A 39 -7.82 23.47 -4.12
CA ILE A 39 -7.97 24.16 -5.41
C ILE A 39 -6.87 23.71 -6.38
N ASP A 40 -5.61 23.71 -5.93
CA ASP A 40 -4.47 23.29 -6.73
C ASP A 40 -4.59 21.81 -7.13
N ALA A 41 -4.99 20.94 -6.21
CA ALA A 41 -5.20 19.52 -6.50
C ALA A 41 -6.29 19.31 -7.57
N ILE A 42 -7.39 20.04 -7.48
CA ILE A 42 -8.50 19.96 -8.44
C ILE A 42 -8.10 20.52 -9.81
N ASP A 43 -7.37 21.63 -9.87
CA ASP A 43 -6.88 22.16 -11.16
C ASP A 43 -5.94 21.17 -11.85
N LEU A 44 -5.03 20.56 -11.08
CA LEU A 44 -4.16 19.48 -11.58
C LEU A 44 -4.96 18.25 -12.00
N LEU A 45 -6.03 17.90 -11.29
CA LEU A 45 -6.92 16.78 -11.62
C LEU A 45 -7.57 16.99 -12.99
N TYR A 46 -8.14 18.17 -13.23
CA TYR A 46 -8.79 18.51 -14.50
C TYR A 46 -7.81 18.78 -15.65
N SER A 47 -6.54 19.12 -15.35
CA SER A 47 -5.51 19.28 -16.38
C SER A 47 -5.28 18.02 -17.22
N SER A 48 -5.69 16.83 -16.72
CA SER A 48 -5.53 15.52 -17.37
C SER A 48 -4.08 15.16 -17.75
N ARG A 49 -3.10 15.81 -17.11
CA ARG A 49 -1.66 15.61 -17.37
C ARG A 49 -1.03 14.54 -16.49
N TYR A 50 -1.71 14.17 -15.41
CA TYR A 50 -1.18 13.31 -14.35
C TYR A 50 -2.00 12.03 -14.28
N ASN A 51 -1.32 10.93 -13.99
CA ASN A 51 -1.93 9.60 -13.86
C ASN A 51 -2.12 9.19 -12.40
N GLY A 52 -1.68 10.04 -11.47
CA GLY A 52 -1.83 9.81 -10.04
C GLY A 52 -1.43 11.02 -9.21
N PHE A 53 -1.83 10.96 -7.95
CA PHE A 53 -1.57 11.97 -6.93
C PHE A 53 -0.90 11.34 -5.73
N CYS A 54 -0.04 12.11 -5.11
CA CYS A 54 0.58 11.82 -3.82
C CYS A 54 0.21 12.95 -2.86
N LEU A 55 -0.43 12.58 -1.74
CA LEU A 55 -0.76 13.50 -0.65
C LEU A 55 0.01 13.11 0.61
N ASP A 56 0.81 14.04 1.12
CA ASP A 56 1.42 13.94 2.46
C ASP A 56 0.73 14.97 3.37
N LEU A 57 -0.48 14.62 3.82
CA LEU A 57 -1.35 15.49 4.60
C LEU A 57 -1.90 14.73 5.80
N SER A 58 -1.61 15.24 6.99
CA SER A 58 -2.00 14.65 8.28
C SER A 58 -3.48 14.85 8.61
N ASP A 59 -4.12 15.89 8.06
CA ASP A 59 -5.50 16.22 8.41
C ASP A 59 -6.53 15.29 7.74
N SER A 60 -7.54 14.94 8.54
CA SER A 60 -8.65 14.08 8.14
C SER A 60 -9.59 14.74 7.11
N ASP A 61 -9.57 16.07 7.00
CA ASP A 61 -10.46 16.85 6.12
C ASP A 61 -10.23 16.53 4.63
N PHE A 62 -9.02 16.13 4.26
CA PHE A 62 -8.68 15.75 2.87
C PHE A 62 -9.13 14.32 2.49
N THR A 63 -9.90 13.61 3.33
CA THR A 63 -10.48 12.30 2.96
C THR A 63 -11.31 12.40 1.68
N ARG A 64 -12.08 13.49 1.54
CA ARG A 64 -12.97 13.69 0.38
C ARG A 64 -12.21 13.99 -0.90
N LEU A 65 -11.10 14.72 -0.79
CA LEU A 65 -10.20 14.95 -1.91
C LEU A 65 -9.60 13.62 -2.41
N ALA A 66 -9.13 12.78 -1.49
CA ALA A 66 -8.59 11.45 -1.83
C ALA A 66 -9.63 10.57 -2.56
N ALA A 67 -10.86 10.51 -2.02
CA ALA A 67 -11.95 9.76 -2.64
C ALA A 67 -12.29 10.30 -4.03
N CYS A 68 -12.36 11.62 -4.20
CA CYS A 68 -12.65 12.26 -5.48
C CYS A 68 -11.59 11.96 -6.56
N ILE A 69 -10.30 12.00 -6.20
CA ILE A 69 -9.20 11.63 -7.11
C ILE A 69 -9.31 10.18 -7.55
N ARG A 70 -9.62 9.28 -6.62
CA ARG A 70 -9.80 7.85 -6.90
C ARG A 70 -11.03 7.57 -7.76
N GLU A 71 -12.14 8.24 -7.50
CA GLU A 71 -13.36 8.17 -8.32
C GLU A 71 -13.14 8.70 -9.74
N SER A 72 -12.23 9.65 -9.91
CA SER A 72 -11.79 10.16 -11.22
C SER A 72 -10.89 9.17 -11.98
N GLY A 73 -10.56 8.02 -11.39
CA GLY A 73 -9.78 6.95 -12.02
C GLY A 73 -8.26 7.16 -11.99
N LEU A 74 -7.77 8.08 -11.16
CA LEU A 74 -6.33 8.30 -10.96
C LEU A 74 -5.82 7.54 -9.75
N ILE A 75 -4.54 7.17 -9.78
CA ILE A 75 -3.91 6.44 -8.68
C ILE A 75 -3.67 7.42 -7.52
N MET A 76 -4.23 7.11 -6.35
CA MET A 76 -4.11 7.94 -5.17
C MET A 76 -3.17 7.31 -4.13
N TYR A 77 -2.01 7.93 -3.94
CA TYR A 77 -1.05 7.62 -2.88
C TYR A 77 -1.21 8.58 -1.72
N ARG A 78 -1.11 8.06 -0.51
CA ARG A 78 -1.16 8.87 0.71
C ARG A 78 -0.10 8.49 1.71
N PHE A 79 0.43 9.49 2.40
CA PHE A 79 1.33 9.35 3.53
C PHE A 79 0.62 9.76 4.82
N GLY A 80 0.94 9.11 5.93
CA GLY A 80 0.44 9.48 7.24
C GLY A 80 0.88 8.56 8.37
N GLU A 81 0.54 8.92 9.59
CA GLU A 81 0.96 8.21 10.80
C GLU A 81 0.12 6.95 11.07
N TYR A 82 0.61 6.07 11.94
CA TYR A 82 -0.14 4.87 12.37
C TYR A 82 -1.47 5.16 13.09
N LYS A 83 -1.64 6.35 13.65
CA LYS A 83 -2.86 6.77 14.37
C LYS A 83 -4.01 7.18 13.43
N THR A 84 -3.76 7.17 12.13
CA THR A 84 -4.72 7.59 11.11
C THR A 84 -5.99 6.71 11.13
N PRO A 85 -7.20 7.32 11.11
CA PRO A 85 -8.45 6.57 11.20
C PRO A 85 -8.72 5.73 9.93
N LYS A 86 -9.33 4.55 10.09
CA LYS A 86 -9.60 3.60 8.99
C LYS A 86 -10.32 4.19 7.75
N PRO A 87 -11.35 5.06 7.89
CA PRO A 87 -12.04 5.65 6.73
C PRO A 87 -11.11 6.39 5.78
N PHE A 88 -10.01 6.93 6.31
CA PHE A 88 -9.01 7.66 5.56
C PHE A 88 -8.13 6.73 4.70
N ILE A 89 -7.73 5.60 5.28
CA ILE A 89 -6.95 4.57 4.60
C ILE A 89 -7.77 3.98 3.46
N THR A 90 -9.04 3.66 3.70
CA THR A 90 -9.95 3.07 2.70
C THR A 90 -10.23 4.00 1.53
N ALA A 91 -10.09 5.33 1.68
CA ALA A 91 -10.29 6.28 0.60
C ALA A 91 -9.15 6.28 -0.43
N CYS A 92 -7.98 5.75 -0.08
CA CYS A 92 -6.77 5.77 -0.89
C CYS A 92 -6.57 4.44 -1.64
N ASP A 93 -5.77 4.44 -2.71
CA ASP A 93 -5.35 3.18 -3.37
C ASP A 93 -4.16 2.56 -2.64
N LYS A 94 -3.24 3.40 -2.14
CA LYS A 94 -2.12 2.95 -1.31
C LYS A 94 -1.82 3.97 -0.22
N PHE A 95 -1.69 3.48 1.00
CA PHE A 95 -1.31 4.25 2.18
C PHE A 95 0.09 3.83 2.63
N ILE A 96 0.98 4.81 2.82
CA ILE A 96 2.36 4.60 3.24
C ILE A 96 2.53 5.26 4.61
N TYR A 97 2.98 4.47 5.58
CA TYR A 97 3.27 4.99 6.91
C TYR A 97 4.54 5.82 6.88
N THR A 98 4.48 7.05 7.39
CA THR A 98 5.64 7.96 7.42
C THR A 98 6.79 7.37 8.23
N GLU A 99 6.47 6.59 9.27
CA GLU A 99 7.43 5.90 10.13
C GLU A 99 8.27 4.86 9.36
N ASN A 100 7.71 4.26 8.29
CA ASN A 100 8.44 3.31 7.45
C ASN A 100 9.49 3.99 6.56
N LEU A 101 9.36 5.29 6.29
CA LEU A 101 10.29 6.04 5.45
C LEU A 101 11.54 6.49 6.19
N VAL A 102 11.46 6.67 7.51
CA VAL A 102 12.56 7.22 8.31
C VAL A 102 13.53 6.11 8.77
N HIS A 103 13.06 4.87 8.84
CA HIS A 103 13.80 3.74 9.43
C HIS A 103 14.09 2.60 8.44
N PHE A 104 14.71 2.91 7.29
CA PHE A 104 15.18 1.87 6.36
C PHE A 104 16.14 0.86 7.03
N ASP A 105 16.90 1.29 8.04
CA ASP A 105 17.90 0.46 8.74
C ASP A 105 17.43 -0.13 10.08
N LYS A 106 16.28 0.28 10.60
CA LYS A 106 15.70 -0.26 11.84
C LYS A 106 14.28 -0.73 11.58
N LEU A 107 14.19 -1.95 11.07
CA LEU A 107 12.98 -2.76 11.12
C LEU A 107 12.62 -3.04 12.59
N VAL A 108 11.97 -2.09 13.26
CA VAL A 108 11.46 -2.31 14.61
C VAL A 108 10.22 -3.19 14.48
N PRO A 109 10.22 -4.42 15.02
CA PRO A 109 9.04 -5.24 15.01
C PRO A 109 8.04 -4.61 15.97
N HIS A 110 6.91 -4.11 15.46
CA HIS A 110 5.69 -3.96 16.27
C HIS A 110 4.89 -5.27 16.19
N ALA A 111 5.56 -6.39 16.49
CA ALA A 111 4.93 -7.65 16.89
C ALA A 111 4.57 -7.46 18.36
N ASP A 112 3.30 -7.38 18.73
CA ASP A 112 2.68 -8.54 19.39
C ASP A 112 1.14 -8.61 19.20
N SER A 113 0.51 -7.63 18.52
CA SER A 113 -0.97 -7.56 18.43
C SER A 113 -1.56 -7.66 17.02
N LYS A 114 -0.73 -7.61 15.97
CA LYS A 114 -1.21 -7.58 14.57
C LYS A 114 -1.18 -8.92 13.85
N ASP A 115 -0.57 -9.96 14.43
CA ASP A 115 -0.44 -11.27 13.78
C ASP A 115 -1.80 -11.89 13.45
N CYS A 116 -2.80 -11.72 14.32
CA CYS A 116 -4.15 -12.24 14.07
C CYS A 116 -4.86 -11.50 12.93
N TYR A 117 -4.71 -10.18 12.86
CA TYR A 117 -5.32 -9.36 11.81
C TYR A 117 -4.69 -9.67 10.45
N LEU A 118 -3.36 -9.68 10.38
CA LEU A 118 -2.63 -10.07 9.19
C LEU A 118 -2.96 -11.49 8.74
N ALA A 119 -2.99 -12.44 9.67
CA ALA A 119 -3.34 -13.81 9.38
C ALA A 119 -4.73 -13.90 8.73
N SER A 120 -5.71 -13.14 9.23
CA SER A 120 -7.06 -13.10 8.67
C SER A 120 -7.10 -12.48 7.27
N GLN A 121 -6.35 -11.39 7.03
CA GLN A 121 -6.25 -10.73 5.72
C GLN A 121 -5.59 -11.63 4.68
N LEU A 122 -4.46 -12.26 5.04
CA LEU A 122 -3.74 -13.19 4.19
C LEU A 122 -4.61 -14.42 3.88
N GLN A 123 -5.29 -14.99 4.87
CA GLN A 123 -6.20 -16.12 4.65
C GLN A 123 -7.34 -15.76 3.70
N THR A 124 -8.01 -14.63 3.92
CA THR A 124 -9.12 -14.18 3.05
C THR A 124 -8.66 -13.99 1.61
N THR A 125 -7.48 -13.40 1.43
CA THR A 125 -6.91 -13.17 0.10
C THR A 125 -6.50 -14.48 -0.59
N VAL A 126 -5.90 -15.41 0.16
CA VAL A 126 -5.49 -16.72 -0.37
C VAL A 126 -6.70 -17.57 -0.71
N GLU A 127 -7.74 -17.55 0.12
CA GLU A 127 -9.00 -18.25 -0.15
C GLU A 127 -9.66 -17.75 -1.44
N ALA A 128 -9.61 -16.44 -1.70
CA ALA A 128 -10.16 -15.85 -2.92
C ALA A 128 -9.36 -16.13 -4.20
N VAL A 129 -8.10 -16.60 -4.07
CA VAL A 129 -7.19 -16.84 -5.20
C VAL A 129 -6.94 -18.34 -5.42
N SER A 130 -7.01 -19.16 -4.38
CA SER A 130 -6.64 -20.57 -4.41
C SER A 130 -7.85 -21.45 -4.73
N ASP A 131 -8.00 -21.79 -6.00
CA ASP A 131 -9.13 -22.58 -6.49
C ASP A 131 -9.00 -24.10 -6.25
N ASN A 132 -7.79 -24.67 -6.06
CA ASN A 132 -7.63 -26.15 -6.06
C ASN A 132 -6.40 -26.74 -5.32
N ASN A 133 -6.14 -26.35 -4.06
CA ASN A 133 -5.06 -26.94 -3.25
C ASN A 133 -3.65 -26.91 -3.89
N SER A 134 -3.47 -26.07 -4.92
CA SER A 134 -2.24 -25.91 -5.69
C SER A 134 -1.24 -25.00 -4.98
N TRP A 135 0.03 -25.18 -5.34
CA TRP A 135 1.06 -24.19 -5.02
C TRP A 135 0.79 -22.95 -5.88
N GLU A 136 0.48 -21.83 -5.24
CA GLU A 136 0.16 -20.59 -5.93
C GLU A 136 1.38 -19.68 -6.03
N ARG A 137 1.45 -18.90 -7.10
CA ARG A 137 2.53 -17.91 -7.27
C ARG A 137 2.33 -16.77 -6.29
N LEU A 138 3.41 -16.38 -5.60
CA LEU A 138 3.37 -15.27 -4.66
C LEU A 138 2.90 -13.97 -5.32
N SER A 139 3.27 -13.74 -6.58
CA SER A 139 2.85 -12.57 -7.35
C SER A 139 1.34 -12.49 -7.57
N ILE A 140 0.66 -13.64 -7.67
CA ILE A 140 -0.80 -13.71 -7.87
C ILE A 140 -1.52 -13.35 -6.56
N VAL A 141 -0.94 -13.67 -5.40
CA VAL A 141 -1.54 -13.31 -4.09
C VAL A 141 -1.13 -11.92 -3.62
N GLY A 142 0.08 -11.47 -3.93
CA GLY A 142 0.55 -10.14 -3.56
C GLY A 142 -0.29 -9.02 -4.17
N HIS A 143 -0.71 -9.17 -5.44
CA HIS A 143 -1.52 -8.16 -6.12
C HIS A 143 -2.89 -7.88 -5.46
N PRO A 144 -3.76 -8.89 -5.23
CA PRO A 144 -5.03 -8.68 -4.55
C PRO A 144 -4.84 -8.27 -3.08
N LEU A 145 -3.75 -8.67 -2.43
CA LEU A 145 -3.46 -8.25 -1.06
C LEU A 145 -3.25 -6.73 -0.98
N THR A 146 -2.36 -6.17 -1.80
CA THR A 146 -2.13 -4.71 -1.82
C THR A 146 -3.33 -3.94 -2.35
N LYS A 147 -4.17 -4.55 -3.20
CA LYS A 147 -5.38 -3.91 -3.73
C LYS A 147 -6.53 -3.87 -2.72
N ASN A 148 -6.72 -4.93 -1.94
CA ASN A 148 -7.79 -5.02 -0.95
C ASN A 148 -7.43 -4.30 0.36
N TYR A 149 -6.14 -4.17 0.66
CA TYR A 149 -5.63 -3.57 1.87
C TYR A 149 -4.60 -2.47 1.54
N PRO A 150 -5.05 -1.22 1.37
CA PRO A 150 -4.18 -0.09 1.02
C PRO A 150 -3.09 0.20 2.05
N ASP A 151 -3.29 -0.16 3.32
CA ASP A 151 -2.35 -0.02 4.44
C ASP A 151 -1.31 -1.15 4.53
N PHE A 152 -1.44 -2.19 3.72
CA PHE A 152 -0.56 -3.33 3.81
C PHE A 152 0.84 -3.01 3.24
N ASP A 153 1.84 -3.12 4.10
CA ASP A 153 3.26 -3.01 3.75
C ASP A 153 4.08 -4.01 4.59
N SER A 154 4.99 -4.76 3.94
CA SER A 154 5.88 -5.72 4.63
C SER A 154 6.84 -5.02 5.59
N HIS A 155 7.22 -3.77 5.29
CA HIS A 155 8.12 -3.00 6.14
C HIS A 155 7.48 -2.68 7.51
N SER A 156 6.17 -2.45 7.56
CA SER A 156 5.42 -2.24 8.81
C SER A 156 5.49 -3.44 9.76
N TYR A 157 5.84 -4.62 9.25
CA TYR A 157 5.98 -5.86 10.01
C TYR A 157 7.44 -6.27 10.23
N GLY A 158 8.40 -5.42 9.84
CA GLY A 158 9.81 -5.68 9.99
C GLY A 158 10.41 -6.61 8.92
N TYR A 159 9.81 -6.70 7.74
CA TYR A 159 10.34 -7.50 6.63
C TYR A 159 10.54 -6.67 5.36
N HIS A 160 11.67 -6.86 4.67
CA HIS A 160 11.96 -6.16 3.41
C HIS A 160 11.19 -6.71 2.21
N LYS A 161 10.74 -7.97 2.29
CA LYS A 161 10.02 -8.64 1.21
C LYS A 161 8.80 -9.37 1.77
N LEU A 162 7.74 -9.39 0.97
CA LEU A 162 6.55 -10.20 1.24
C LEU A 162 6.88 -11.69 1.37
N SER A 163 7.88 -12.19 0.63
CA SER A 163 8.37 -13.56 0.75
C SER A 163 8.85 -13.90 2.16
N ASP A 164 9.54 -12.95 2.80
CA ASP A 164 10.18 -13.16 4.10
C ASP A 164 9.11 -13.13 5.19
N LEU A 165 8.15 -12.20 5.07
CA LEU A 165 6.96 -12.13 5.93
C LEU A 165 6.14 -13.42 5.88
N ILE A 166 5.88 -13.97 4.69
CA ILE A 166 5.08 -15.20 4.54
C ILE A 166 5.85 -16.42 5.03
N THR A 167 7.17 -16.44 4.85
CA THR A 167 8.03 -17.52 5.37
C THR A 167 8.08 -17.51 6.89
N ALA A 168 8.11 -16.32 7.50
CA ALA A 168 8.02 -16.15 8.95
C ALA A 168 6.61 -16.44 9.49
N SER A 169 5.57 -16.17 8.70
CA SER A 169 4.20 -16.56 9.03
C SER A 169 4.09 -18.08 9.05
N SER A 170 3.97 -18.66 10.24
CA SER A 170 3.87 -20.11 10.44
C SER A 170 2.68 -20.77 9.71
N LEU A 171 1.78 -19.97 9.12
CA LEU A 171 0.57 -20.37 8.41
C LEU A 171 0.84 -20.89 6.99
N PHE A 172 1.88 -20.39 6.32
CA PHE A 172 2.14 -20.70 4.91
C PHE A 172 3.47 -21.46 4.75
N LYS A 173 3.58 -22.25 3.68
CA LYS A 173 4.85 -22.80 3.20
C LYS A 173 5.22 -22.08 1.92
N THR A 174 6.44 -21.57 1.87
CA THR A 174 7.04 -20.99 0.66
C THR A 174 8.05 -21.98 0.07
N ALA A 175 8.13 -22.04 -1.25
CA ALA A 175 9.16 -22.78 -1.96
C ALA A 175 9.59 -21.98 -3.18
N CYS A 176 10.90 -21.94 -3.42
CA CYS A 176 11.45 -21.42 -4.66
C CYS A 176 11.42 -22.55 -5.70
N ARG A 177 10.65 -22.39 -6.78
CA ARG A 177 10.65 -23.33 -7.90
C ARG A 177 11.16 -22.64 -9.16
N SER A 178 12.09 -23.28 -9.86
CA SER A 178 12.38 -22.93 -11.24
C SER A 178 11.41 -23.68 -12.15
N LEU A 179 10.76 -22.97 -13.08
CA LEU A 179 9.81 -23.58 -14.02
C LEU A 179 10.52 -24.39 -15.12
N ARG A 180 11.78 -24.04 -15.43
CA ARG A 180 12.76 -24.79 -16.25
C ARG A 180 14.18 -24.36 -15.85
N GLU A 181 15.17 -25.22 -16.12
CA GLU A 181 16.59 -24.84 -16.05
C GLU A 181 16.83 -23.61 -16.94
N GLY A 182 17.15 -22.46 -16.31
CA GLY A 182 17.43 -21.19 -16.99
C GLY A 182 16.35 -20.09 -16.87
N LEU A 183 15.18 -20.35 -16.27
CA LEU A 183 14.17 -19.32 -16.00
C LEU A 183 14.32 -18.72 -14.59
N PRO A 184 13.88 -17.47 -14.36
CA PRO A 184 13.91 -16.85 -13.05
C PRO A 184 13.13 -17.68 -12.03
N THR A 185 13.74 -17.89 -10.88
CA THR A 185 13.16 -18.62 -9.75
C THR A 185 11.86 -17.94 -9.31
N GLU A 186 10.75 -18.68 -9.36
CA GLU A 186 9.44 -18.18 -8.95
C GLU A 186 9.14 -18.67 -7.53
N ILE A 187 8.74 -17.75 -6.66
CA ILE A 187 8.35 -18.08 -5.28
C ILE A 187 6.90 -18.53 -5.31
N VAL A 188 6.69 -19.80 -4.99
CA VAL A 188 5.36 -20.38 -4.82
C VAL A 188 5.05 -20.55 -3.34
N MET A 189 3.78 -20.43 -3.00
CA MET A 189 3.26 -20.51 -1.64
C MET A 189 2.10 -21.50 -1.56
N HIS A 190 1.95 -22.13 -0.40
CA HIS A 190 0.88 -23.08 -0.12
C HIS A 190 0.38 -22.92 1.31
N ASP A 191 -0.94 -23.01 1.51
CA ASP A 191 -1.57 -22.94 2.82
C ASP A 191 -1.43 -24.27 3.57
N LYS A 192 -0.79 -24.26 4.75
CA LYS A 192 -0.60 -25.46 5.56
C LYS A 192 -1.90 -26.10 6.01
N ARG A 193 -3.02 -25.37 6.12
CA ARG A 193 -4.34 -25.92 6.49
C ARG A 193 -4.89 -26.86 5.44
N ARG A 194 -4.51 -26.64 4.17
CA ARG A 194 -4.97 -27.40 3.01
C ARG A 194 -4.06 -28.59 2.68
N MET A 195 -2.94 -28.75 3.38
CA MET A 195 -2.11 -29.95 3.24
C MET A 195 -2.86 -31.18 3.77
N PRO A 196 -2.94 -32.28 3.01
CA PRO A 196 -3.37 -33.54 3.60
C PRO A 196 -2.44 -33.85 4.76
N LYS A 197 -3.01 -34.11 5.95
CA LYS A 197 -2.23 -34.58 7.10
C LYS A 197 -1.49 -35.83 6.63
N SER A 198 -0.18 -35.72 6.44
CA SER A 198 0.69 -36.86 6.24
C SER A 198 0.42 -37.80 7.42
N SER A 199 -0.24 -38.92 7.12
CA SER A 199 -0.46 -40.00 8.06
C SER A 199 0.92 -40.50 8.48
N ALA A 200 1.34 -40.12 9.68
CA ALA A 200 2.46 -40.76 10.35
C ALA A 200 2.12 -42.25 10.46
N LYS A 201 2.98 -43.08 9.87
CA LYS A 201 2.95 -44.54 9.94
C LYS A 201 4.18 -44.99 10.70
#